data_AF-A0A2J8NR23-F1
#
_entry.id   AF-A0A2J8NR23-F1
#
_cell.length_a   1.000
_cell.length_b   1.000
_cell.length_c   1.000
_cell.angle_alpha   90.00
_cell.angle_beta   90.00
_cell.angle_gamma   90.00
#
_symmetry.space_group_name_H-M   'P 1'
#
loop_
_entity.id
_entity.type
_entity.pdbx_description
1 polymer ?
#
loop_
_entity_poly.entity_id
_entity_poly.type
_entity_poly.pdbx_seq_one_letter_code
_entity_poly.pdbx_strand_id
1 'polypeptide(L)'
;MILVCDRVSEDGINRQKAQEWCIKHGFELVELSPEELPEEDDDFPESTGVKRIVQALNANVWSNVVMKNDRNQGFSLLNSLTGTNHSIGSADPCHPEQPHLPAADSTESLSDHRGGASNTTDAQVDSIVDPMLDLDIQELASLTTGGGDVENFERLFSKLKEMKDKAATLPHEQRKVHAEKVAKAFWMAIGGDRDEIEGLSSDEEH
;
A
#
# COMPACT_ATOMS: atom_id res chain seq x y z
N MET A 1 -1.53 -24.67 15.28
CA MET A 1 -1.02 -23.53 16.08
C MET A 1 0.48 -23.65 16.19
N ILE A 2 1.23 -22.57 16.45
CA ILE A 2 2.68 -22.64 16.64
C ILE A 2 3.04 -22.50 18.12
N LEU A 3 4.04 -23.24 18.58
CA LEU A 3 4.66 -23.10 19.89
C LEU A 3 6.11 -22.69 19.67
N VAL A 4 6.49 -21.53 20.22
CA VAL A 4 7.80 -20.93 19.99
C VAL A 4 8.63 -20.99 21.27
N CYS A 5 9.90 -21.38 21.15
CA CYS A 5 10.87 -21.33 22.24
C CYS A 5 12.23 -20.85 21.71
N ASP A 6 13.13 -20.38 22.59
CA ASP A 6 14.49 -19.99 22.16
C ASP A 6 15.24 -21.20 21.61
N ARG A 7 15.34 -22.26 22.43
CA ARG A 7 15.94 -23.55 22.10
C ARG A 7 15.35 -24.63 23.00
N VAL A 8 15.33 -25.88 22.55
CA VAL A 8 15.11 -27.01 23.45
C VAL A 8 16.44 -27.47 24.01
N SER A 9 16.58 -27.45 25.34
CA SER A 9 17.77 -27.95 26.04
C SER A 9 17.56 -29.40 26.46
N GLU A 10 18.63 -30.19 26.46
CA GLU A 10 18.65 -31.55 27.03
C GLU A 10 18.46 -31.56 28.57
N ASP A 11 18.58 -30.40 29.23
CA ASP A 11 18.29 -30.23 30.66
C ASP A 11 16.76 -30.28 30.92
N GLY A 12 16.20 -31.49 30.93
CA GLY A 12 14.84 -31.77 31.38
C GLY A 12 13.99 -32.48 30.34
N ILE A 13 13.48 -31.74 29.35
CA ILE A 13 12.67 -32.30 28.25
C ILE A 13 13.48 -32.18 26.97
N ASN A 14 13.95 -33.30 26.46
CA ASN A 14 14.68 -33.34 25.20
C ASN A 14 13.80 -32.93 24.01
N ARG A 15 14.46 -32.58 22.90
CA ARG A 15 13.82 -32.11 21.67
C ARG A 15 12.74 -33.04 21.14
N GLN A 16 13.04 -34.34 21.09
CA GLN A 16 12.11 -35.35 20.61
C GLN A 16 10.81 -35.36 21.42
N LYS A 17 10.89 -35.35 22.74
CA LYS A 17 9.73 -35.39 23.63
C LYS A 17 8.89 -34.11 23.54
N ALA A 18 9.54 -32.96 23.40
CA ALA A 18 8.86 -31.69 23.14
C ALA A 18 8.11 -31.71 21.80
N GLN A 19 8.74 -32.24 20.75
CA GLN A 19 8.16 -32.35 19.41
C GLN A 19 6.98 -33.33 19.38
N GLU A 20 7.10 -34.51 19.99
CA GLU A 20 6.00 -35.47 20.14
C GLU A 20 4.80 -34.87 20.88
N TRP A 21 5.06 -34.10 21.94
CA TRP A 21 4.00 -33.39 22.66
C TRP A 21 3.31 -32.37 21.76
N CYS A 22 4.07 -31.58 20.99
CA CYS A 22 3.53 -30.59 20.07
C CYS A 22 2.62 -31.24 19.01
N ILE A 23 3.09 -32.30 18.35
CA ILE A 23 2.31 -33.06 17.35
C ILE A 23 1.01 -33.56 17.96
N LYS A 24 1.07 -34.16 19.15
CA LYS A 24 -0.11 -34.70 19.85
C LYS A 24 -1.18 -33.65 20.12
N HIS A 25 -0.79 -32.39 20.30
CA HIS A 25 -1.70 -31.28 20.62
C HIS A 25 -1.98 -30.36 19.43
N GLY A 26 -1.47 -30.68 18.23
CA GLY A 26 -1.65 -29.86 17.03
C GLY A 26 -0.85 -28.56 17.05
N PHE A 27 0.25 -28.54 17.81
CA PHE A 27 1.25 -27.49 17.74
C PHE A 27 2.38 -27.89 16.79
N GLU A 28 2.85 -26.91 16.03
CA GLU A 28 4.14 -26.94 15.38
C GLU A 28 5.17 -26.30 16.31
N LEU A 29 6.23 -27.04 16.64
CA LEU A 29 7.34 -26.52 17.45
C LEU A 29 8.28 -25.70 16.58
N VAL A 30 8.57 -24.46 16.96
CA VAL A 30 9.55 -23.60 16.28
C VAL A 30 10.59 -23.11 17.29
N GLU A 31 11.83 -23.48 17.05
CA GLU A 31 13.00 -23.00 17.81
C GLU A 31 13.56 -21.73 17.15
N LEU A 32 13.80 -20.67 17.93
CA LEU A 32 14.38 -19.43 17.42
C LEU A 32 15.87 -19.59 17.09
N SER A 33 16.55 -20.40 17.89
CA SER A 33 17.99 -20.65 17.86
C SER A 33 18.26 -22.16 17.97
N PRO A 34 17.83 -22.98 16.98
CA PRO A 34 18.06 -24.43 17.03
C PRO A 34 19.56 -24.75 17.04
N GLU A 35 19.92 -25.81 17.75
CA GLU A 35 21.32 -26.28 17.80
C GLU A 35 21.68 -27.07 16.53
N GLU A 36 20.71 -27.80 15.99
CA GLU A 36 20.81 -28.52 14.72
C GLU A 36 20.08 -27.70 13.64
N LEU A 37 20.85 -27.15 12.71
CA LEU A 37 20.30 -26.54 11.51
C LEU A 37 19.94 -27.64 10.48
N PRO A 38 18.94 -27.39 9.61
CA PRO A 38 18.70 -28.25 8.46
C PRO A 38 19.97 -28.40 7.63
N GLU A 39 20.19 -29.58 7.06
CA GLU A 39 21.31 -29.82 6.17
C GLU A 39 21.22 -28.92 4.93
N GLU A 40 22.31 -28.24 4.58
CA GLU A 40 22.34 -27.28 3.47
C GLU A 40 22.16 -27.95 2.09
N ASP A 41 22.49 -29.24 2.01
CA ASP A 41 22.39 -30.05 0.78
C ASP A 41 21.00 -30.69 0.60
N ASP A 42 20.05 -30.46 1.52
CA ASP A 42 18.67 -30.90 1.35
C ASP A 42 17.98 -30.04 0.28
N ASP A 43 17.32 -30.67 -0.69
CA ASP A 43 16.58 -29.97 -1.76
C ASP A 43 15.39 -29.16 -1.19
N PHE A 44 14.89 -29.55 -0.02
CA PHE A 44 13.75 -28.92 0.67
C PHE A 44 14.06 -28.63 2.14
N PRO A 45 14.98 -27.71 2.44
CA PRO A 45 15.38 -27.45 3.81
C PRO A 45 14.22 -26.85 4.60
N GLU A 46 13.90 -27.46 5.73
CA GLU A 46 12.87 -26.94 6.63
C GLU A 46 13.25 -25.53 7.11
N SER A 47 12.31 -24.60 6.99
CA SER A 47 12.47 -23.26 7.57
C SER A 47 12.37 -23.34 9.10
N THR A 48 13.29 -22.68 9.80
CA THR A 48 13.28 -22.55 11.26
C THR A 48 13.22 -21.08 11.72
N GLY A 49 13.12 -20.84 13.03
CA GLY A 49 13.13 -19.52 13.66
C GLY A 49 12.08 -18.53 13.15
N VAL A 50 12.44 -17.24 13.12
CA VAL A 50 11.53 -16.16 12.70
C VAL A 50 11.00 -16.36 11.27
N LYS A 51 11.83 -16.91 10.38
CA LYS A 51 11.41 -17.23 9.00
C LYS A 51 10.20 -18.15 8.99
N ARG A 52 10.21 -19.19 9.83
CA ARG A 52 9.08 -20.13 9.92
C ARG A 52 7.84 -19.49 10.52
N ILE A 53 8.01 -18.65 11.56
CA ILE A 53 6.91 -17.93 12.20
C ILE A 53 6.19 -17.04 11.17
N VAL A 54 6.94 -16.27 10.39
CA VAL A 54 6.38 -15.41 9.34
C VAL A 54 5.63 -16.22 8.30
N GLN A 55 6.18 -17.35 7.84
CA GLN A 55 5.50 -18.22 6.88
C GLN A 55 4.20 -18.81 7.45
N ALA A 56 4.20 -19.23 8.71
CA ALA A 56 2.99 -19.71 9.38
C ALA A 56 1.92 -18.62 9.46
N LEU A 57 2.32 -17.38 9.80
CA LEU A 57 1.41 -16.22 9.85
C LEU A 57 0.85 -15.87 8.47
N ASN A 58 1.68 -15.90 7.43
CA ASN A 58 1.25 -15.64 6.04
C ASN A 58 0.29 -16.71 5.50
N ALA A 59 0.43 -17.96 5.95
CA ALA A 59 -0.44 -19.07 5.55
C ALA A 59 -1.74 -19.14 6.36
N ASN A 60 -1.84 -18.42 7.48
CA ASN A 60 -3.03 -18.45 8.31
C ASN A 60 -4.20 -17.71 7.64
N VAL A 61 -5.39 -18.28 7.80
CA VAL A 61 -6.66 -17.63 7.44
C VAL A 61 -7.25 -17.03 8.71
N TRP A 62 -7.50 -15.73 8.66
CA TRP A 62 -7.97 -14.96 9.81
C TRP A 62 -9.46 -14.64 9.61
N SER A 63 -10.33 -15.26 10.42
CA SER A 63 -11.80 -15.21 10.24
C SER A 63 -12.41 -13.80 10.28
N ASN A 64 -11.70 -12.84 10.89
CA ASN A 64 -12.15 -11.45 11.03
C ASN A 64 -11.28 -10.46 10.21
N VAL A 65 -10.43 -10.96 9.31
CA VAL A 65 -9.60 -10.12 8.44
C VAL A 65 -9.96 -10.39 6.99
N VAL A 66 -10.40 -9.35 6.29
CA VAL A 66 -10.63 -9.39 4.84
C VAL A 66 -9.31 -9.05 4.16
N MET A 67 -8.74 -10.00 3.42
CA MET A 67 -7.55 -9.75 2.61
C MET A 67 -7.83 -8.62 1.63
N LYS A 68 -6.95 -7.60 1.61
CA LYS A 68 -7.01 -6.54 0.60
C LYS A 68 -6.71 -7.20 -0.74
N ASN A 69 -7.74 -7.37 -1.56
CA ASN A 69 -7.57 -7.85 -2.92
C ASN A 69 -7.06 -6.66 -3.74
N ASP A 70 -5.74 -6.56 -3.91
CA ASP A 70 -5.15 -5.64 -4.89
C ASP A 70 -5.59 -6.12 -6.27
N ARG A 71 -6.68 -5.55 -6.76
CA ARG A 71 -7.32 -5.93 -8.03
C ARG A 71 -6.29 -5.83 -9.17
N ASN A 72 -6.05 -6.97 -9.83
CA ASN A 72 -5.55 -7.12 -11.20
C ASN A 72 -4.10 -6.70 -11.53
N GLN A 73 -3.14 -7.61 -11.37
CA GLN A 73 -1.89 -7.60 -12.16
C GLN A 73 -1.48 -8.96 -12.78
N GLY A 74 -2.40 -9.90 -13.08
CA GLY A 74 -1.94 -10.98 -13.98
C GLY A 74 -2.74 -12.25 -14.23
N PHE A 75 -3.93 -12.48 -13.68
CA PHE A 75 -4.65 -13.75 -13.95
C PHE A 75 -6.16 -13.58 -14.12
N SER A 76 -6.60 -12.65 -14.98
CA SER A 76 -7.97 -12.65 -15.52
C SER A 76 -8.13 -13.48 -16.81
N LEU A 77 -7.09 -14.21 -17.25
CA LEU A 77 -7.14 -14.94 -18.52
C LEU A 77 -7.73 -16.37 -18.44
N LEU A 78 -8.12 -16.86 -17.26
CA LEU A 78 -8.56 -18.26 -17.11
C LEU A 78 -10.05 -18.45 -16.82
N ASN A 79 -10.84 -17.37 -16.68
CA ASN A 79 -12.29 -17.49 -16.53
C ASN A 79 -13.02 -17.82 -17.85
N SER A 80 -12.31 -17.91 -18.98
CA SER A 80 -12.86 -18.36 -20.27
C SER A 80 -12.71 -19.87 -20.53
N LEU A 81 -12.16 -20.66 -19.59
CA LEU A 81 -11.93 -22.10 -19.80
C LEU A 81 -13.01 -23.01 -19.21
N THR A 82 -14.12 -22.47 -18.68
CA THR A 82 -15.32 -23.27 -18.44
C THR A 82 -16.02 -23.55 -19.78
N GLY A 83 -15.48 -24.53 -20.50
CA GLY A 83 -16.06 -25.09 -21.71
C GLY A 83 -17.41 -25.75 -21.42
N THR A 84 -18.48 -25.00 -21.64
CA THR A 84 -19.83 -25.54 -21.80
C THR A 84 -19.92 -26.19 -23.17
N ASN A 85 -19.93 -27.52 -23.19
CA ASN A 85 -20.24 -28.33 -24.37
C ASN A 85 -21.71 -28.13 -24.75
N HIS A 86 -21.98 -27.34 -25.79
CA HIS A 86 -23.20 -27.51 -26.59
C HIS A 86 -22.85 -27.47 -28.07
N SER A 87 -23.10 -28.62 -28.70
CA SER A 87 -23.06 -28.92 -30.13
C SER A 87 -23.98 -28.00 -30.94
N ILE A 88 -23.62 -27.82 -32.23
CA ILE A 88 -24.27 -27.12 -33.37
C ILE A 88 -23.31 -26.00 -33.84
N GLY A 89 -22.69 -26.00 -35.02
CA GLY A 89 -23.02 -26.65 -36.28
C GLY A 89 -22.94 -25.60 -37.39
N SER A 90 -21.78 -25.49 -38.03
CA SER A 90 -21.56 -25.04 -39.42
C SER A 90 -22.01 -23.63 -39.87
N ALA A 91 -21.06 -22.71 -40.11
CA ALA A 91 -20.81 -22.08 -41.42
C ALA A 91 -19.70 -21.00 -41.34
N ASP A 92 -18.70 -21.16 -42.19
CA ASP A 92 -17.59 -20.26 -42.56
C ASP A 92 -18.08 -19.14 -43.52
N PRO A 93 -17.26 -18.23 -44.10
CA PRO A 93 -16.04 -17.53 -43.66
C PRO A 93 -16.17 -15.98 -43.84
N CYS A 94 -15.14 -15.20 -43.47
CA CYS A 94 -14.42 -14.28 -44.39
C CYS A 94 -13.58 -13.20 -43.67
N HIS A 95 -12.28 -13.50 -43.60
CA HIS A 95 -11.07 -12.71 -43.88
C HIS A 95 -10.86 -11.24 -43.37
N PRO A 96 -9.60 -10.90 -43.00
CA PRO A 96 -9.18 -9.63 -42.36
C PRO A 96 -8.51 -8.65 -43.35
N GLU A 97 -8.48 -7.35 -43.05
CA GLU A 97 -7.53 -6.41 -43.70
C GLU A 97 -7.01 -5.31 -42.77
N GLN A 98 -5.77 -4.94 -43.08
CA GLN A 98 -4.75 -4.19 -42.34
C GLN A 98 -4.87 -2.64 -42.45
N PRO A 99 -4.02 -1.89 -41.71
CA PRO A 99 -4.08 -0.43 -41.54
C PRO A 99 -3.21 0.32 -42.56
N HIS A 100 -3.64 1.52 -42.99
CA HIS A 100 -2.76 2.47 -43.68
C HIS A 100 -3.13 3.93 -43.40
N LEU A 101 -2.11 4.71 -42.99
CA LEU A 101 -2.06 6.18 -43.06
C LEU A 101 -1.83 6.62 -44.51
N PRO A 102 -2.14 7.89 -44.83
CA PRO A 102 -1.07 8.76 -45.31
C PRO A 102 -1.14 10.22 -44.81
N ALA A 103 0.01 10.88 -44.96
CA ALA A 103 0.30 12.28 -44.67
C ALA A 103 -0.02 13.21 -45.88
N ALA A 104 -0.29 14.49 -45.61
CA ALA A 104 0.46 15.66 -46.12
C ALA A 104 -0.34 16.99 -46.03
N ASP A 105 0.35 17.99 -45.46
CA ASP A 105 0.48 19.39 -45.90
C ASP A 105 -0.72 20.36 -45.86
N SER A 106 -0.53 21.47 -45.12
CA SER A 106 -0.96 22.85 -45.47
C SER A 106 -0.57 23.86 -44.37
N THR A 107 0.53 24.58 -44.62
CA THR A 107 0.73 26.05 -44.49
C THR A 107 0.11 26.88 -43.35
N GLU A 108 1.03 27.46 -42.55
CA GLU A 108 1.21 28.89 -42.18
C GLU A 108 0.19 29.63 -41.29
N SER A 109 0.64 30.09 -40.12
CA SER A 109 0.73 31.54 -39.82
C SER A 109 1.54 31.79 -38.54
N LEU A 110 2.53 32.66 -38.68
CA LEU A 110 3.39 33.24 -37.65
C LEU A 110 2.62 34.16 -36.69
N SER A 111 3.01 34.19 -35.42
CA SER A 111 3.13 35.44 -34.66
C SER A 111 4.12 35.26 -33.51
N ASP A 112 5.33 35.76 -33.72
CA ASP A 112 6.30 36.08 -32.68
C ASP A 112 5.80 37.28 -31.86
N HIS A 113 5.89 37.22 -30.54
CA HIS A 113 6.24 38.41 -29.76
C HIS A 113 7.11 38.04 -28.56
N ARG A 114 8.28 38.65 -28.59
CA ARG A 114 9.48 38.46 -27.77
C ARG A 114 9.48 39.39 -26.56
N GLY A 115 10.06 38.91 -25.46
CA GLY A 115 10.68 39.70 -24.38
C GLY A 115 9.79 39.84 -23.14
N GLY A 116 10.28 39.70 -21.91
CA GLY A 116 11.65 39.57 -21.41
C GLY A 116 11.66 40.03 -19.94
N ALA A 117 12.54 39.40 -19.15
CA ALA A 117 13.07 39.82 -17.84
C ALA A 117 12.13 39.87 -16.62
N SER A 118 12.56 39.10 -15.61
CA SER A 118 12.60 39.37 -14.17
C SER A 118 11.57 40.30 -13.57
N ASN A 119 10.88 39.81 -12.53
CA ASN A 119 10.84 40.44 -11.22
C ASN A 119 10.39 39.43 -10.14
N THR A 120 11.15 39.42 -9.06
CA THR A 120 10.87 38.86 -7.75
C THR A 120 9.69 39.56 -7.08
N THR A 121 8.68 38.81 -6.65
CA THR A 121 7.73 39.10 -5.55
C THR A 121 7.02 37.76 -5.29
N ASP A 122 7.47 36.92 -4.35
CA ASP A 122 7.14 36.99 -2.92
C ASP A 122 5.79 37.65 -2.58
N ALA A 123 4.98 36.92 -1.80
CA ALA A 123 3.67 37.25 -1.25
C ALA A 123 2.47 37.32 -2.22
N GLN A 124 1.75 36.18 -2.34
CA GLN A 124 0.28 36.03 -2.25
C GLN A 124 -0.21 34.88 -3.14
N VAL A 125 -0.19 33.65 -2.62
CA VAL A 125 -1.20 32.63 -2.97
C VAL A 125 -1.99 32.39 -1.70
N ASP A 126 -2.71 33.42 -1.29
CA ASP A 126 -3.75 33.31 -0.28
C ASP A 126 -5.09 33.39 -1.01
N SER A 127 -6.04 32.55 -0.61
CA SER A 127 -7.41 32.41 -1.15
C SER A 127 -7.68 31.24 -2.13
N ILE A 128 -7.41 30.01 -1.71
CA ILE A 128 -8.43 28.92 -1.73
C ILE A 128 -8.22 28.07 -0.47
N VAL A 129 -8.24 28.68 0.70
CA VAL A 129 -8.29 27.96 1.97
C VAL A 129 -9.75 27.84 2.35
N ASP A 130 -10.30 26.63 2.16
CA ASP A 130 -11.56 26.26 2.79
C ASP A 130 -11.39 26.44 4.31
N PRO A 131 -12.11 27.38 4.95
CA PRO A 131 -12.01 27.60 6.40
C PRO A 131 -12.30 26.34 7.20
N MET A 132 -13.02 25.39 6.60
CA MET A 132 -13.32 24.09 7.21
C MET A 132 -12.09 23.19 7.29
N LEU A 133 -11.14 23.29 6.35
CA LEU A 133 -9.95 22.45 6.33
C LEU A 133 -9.00 22.78 7.48
N ASP A 134 -8.85 24.07 7.80
CA ASP A 134 -7.97 24.50 8.91
C ASP A 134 -8.52 24.04 10.27
N LEU A 135 -9.84 24.11 10.44
CA LEU A 135 -10.51 23.58 11.64
C LEU A 135 -10.33 22.06 11.75
N ASP A 136 -10.47 21.33 10.65
CA ASP A 136 -10.27 19.89 10.61
C ASP A 136 -8.82 19.50 10.93
N ILE A 137 -7.85 20.28 10.44
CA ILE A 137 -6.42 20.10 10.71
C ILE A 137 -6.10 20.35 12.20
N GLN A 138 -6.65 21.42 12.78
CA GLN A 138 -6.47 21.72 14.20
C GLN A 138 -7.05 20.60 15.09
N GLU A 139 -8.20 20.03 14.69
CA GLU A 139 -8.79 18.88 15.37
C GLU A 139 -7.87 17.66 15.31
N LEU A 140 -7.29 17.32 14.15
CA LEU A 140 -6.32 16.22 14.04
C LEU A 140 -5.12 16.42 14.97
N ALA A 141 -4.57 17.64 15.06
CA ALA A 141 -3.43 17.92 15.93
C ALA A 141 -3.78 17.75 17.41
N SER A 142 -4.99 18.16 17.80
CA SER A 142 -5.54 17.92 19.15
C SER A 142 -5.69 16.43 19.43
N LEU A 143 -6.25 15.67 18.49
CA LEU A 143 -6.43 14.23 18.62
C LEU A 143 -5.09 13.47 18.59
N THR A 144 -4.02 14.06 18.07
CA THR A 144 -2.69 13.43 18.06
C THR A 144 -1.92 13.68 19.36
N THR A 145 -2.13 14.83 20.00
CA THR A 145 -1.46 15.22 21.26
C THR A 145 -2.25 14.88 22.52
N GLY A 146 -3.55 14.57 22.39
CA GLY A 146 -4.39 14.06 23.46
C GLY A 146 -3.95 12.67 23.93
N GLY A 147 -3.42 12.58 25.15
CA GLY A 147 -2.70 11.39 25.62
C GLY A 147 -3.45 10.06 25.44
N GLY A 148 -2.79 9.11 24.76
CA GLY A 148 -2.87 7.63 24.88
C GLY A 148 -4.22 6.92 24.85
N ASP A 149 -5.35 7.63 24.77
CA ASP A 149 -6.68 7.06 24.84
C ASP A 149 -7.09 6.41 23.52
N VAL A 150 -7.65 5.21 23.61
CA VAL A 150 -8.07 4.42 22.45
C VAL A 150 -9.20 5.12 21.70
N GLU A 151 -10.11 5.78 22.42
CA GLU A 151 -11.19 6.55 21.79
C GLU A 151 -10.67 7.73 20.96
N ASN A 152 -9.57 8.35 21.42
CA ASN A 152 -8.94 9.46 20.73
C ASN A 152 -8.27 9.00 19.41
N PHE A 153 -7.67 7.81 19.42
CA PHE A 153 -7.14 7.17 18.21
C PHE A 153 -8.24 6.81 17.20
N GLU A 154 -9.36 6.23 17.64
CA GLU A 154 -10.49 5.94 16.75
C GLU A 154 -11.10 7.22 16.13
N ARG A 155 -11.19 8.29 16.92
CA ARG A 155 -11.62 9.61 16.43
C ARG A 155 -10.63 10.19 15.42
N LEU A 156 -9.33 10.04 15.63
CA LEU A 156 -8.30 10.47 14.68
C LEU A 156 -8.49 9.80 13.31
N PHE A 157 -8.69 8.48 13.27
CA PHE A 157 -8.95 7.75 12.02
C PHE A 157 -10.28 8.13 11.38
N SER A 158 -11.31 8.34 12.18
CA SER A 158 -12.61 8.80 11.70
C SER A 158 -12.49 10.18 11.05
N LYS A 159 -11.74 11.09 11.67
CA LYS A 159 -11.48 12.44 11.14
C LYS A 159 -10.62 12.42 9.88
N LEU A 160 -9.55 11.62 9.87
CA LEU A 160 -8.69 11.48 8.69
C LEU A 160 -9.47 10.89 7.50
N LYS A 161 -10.37 9.93 7.77
CA LYS A 161 -11.28 9.38 6.76
C LYS A 161 -12.22 10.45 6.20
N GLU A 162 -12.82 11.27 7.07
CA GLU A 162 -13.68 12.38 6.66
C GLU A 162 -12.93 13.35 5.73
N MET A 163 -11.72 13.76 6.11
CA MET A 163 -10.90 14.66 5.30
C MET A 163 -10.46 14.05 3.97
N LYS A 164 -10.18 12.75 3.95
CA LYS A 164 -9.89 12.01 2.70
C LYS A 164 -11.13 11.95 1.79
N ASP A 165 -12.31 11.72 2.36
CA ASP A 165 -13.56 11.68 1.59
C ASP A 165 -13.92 13.08 1.04
N LYS A 166 -13.66 14.16 1.81
CA LYS A 166 -13.74 15.56 1.33
C LYS A 166 -12.77 15.81 0.18
N ALA A 167 -11.50 15.41 0.34
CA ALA A 167 -10.50 15.53 -0.72
C ALA A 167 -10.94 14.80 -2.00
N ALA A 168 -11.55 13.62 -1.91
CA ALA A 168 -12.01 12.85 -3.08
C ALA A 168 -13.04 13.60 -3.95
N THR A 169 -13.74 14.60 -3.39
CA THR A 169 -14.68 15.45 -4.13
C THR A 169 -14.00 16.58 -4.91
N LEU A 170 -12.72 16.87 -4.63
CA LEU A 170 -11.99 17.98 -5.22
C LEU A 170 -11.28 17.56 -6.54
N PRO A 171 -11.09 18.50 -7.49
CA PRO A 171 -10.24 18.30 -8.67
C PRO A 171 -8.80 17.91 -8.30
N HIS A 172 -8.07 17.28 -9.23
CA HIS A 172 -6.72 16.76 -8.99
C HIS A 172 -5.76 17.78 -8.38
N GLU A 173 -5.72 19.00 -8.93
CA GLU A 173 -4.84 20.07 -8.44
C GLU A 173 -5.16 20.46 -6.98
N GLN A 174 -6.44 20.60 -6.65
CA GLN A 174 -6.88 20.94 -5.29
C GLN A 174 -6.67 19.77 -4.32
N ARG A 175 -6.78 18.51 -4.79
CA ARG A 175 -6.43 17.32 -3.99
C ARG A 175 -4.96 17.31 -3.60
N LYS A 176 -4.07 17.71 -4.51
CA LYS A 176 -2.62 17.82 -4.23
C LYS A 176 -2.38 18.81 -3.08
N VAL A 177 -2.93 20.01 -3.19
CA VAL A 177 -2.83 21.05 -2.14
C VAL A 177 -3.46 20.61 -0.82
N HIS A 178 -4.63 19.96 -0.86
CA HIS A 178 -5.28 19.43 0.33
C HIS A 178 -4.41 18.37 1.02
N ALA A 179 -3.92 17.38 0.27
CA ALA A 179 -3.07 16.32 0.80
C ALA A 179 -1.77 16.88 1.39
N GLU A 180 -1.14 17.84 0.72
CA GLU A 180 0.06 18.52 1.20
C GLU A 180 -0.18 19.19 2.57
N LYS A 181 -1.27 19.97 2.71
CA LYS A 181 -1.60 20.63 3.98
C LYS A 181 -1.84 19.65 5.12
N VAL A 182 -2.61 18.59 4.86
CA VAL A 182 -2.90 17.55 5.85
C VAL A 182 -1.63 16.81 6.26
N ALA A 183 -0.78 16.45 5.30
CA ALA A 183 0.47 15.76 5.56
C ALA A 183 1.43 16.62 6.39
N LYS A 184 1.63 17.89 6.00
CA LYS A 184 2.48 18.84 6.73
C LYS A 184 1.99 19.02 8.18
N ALA A 185 0.70 19.23 8.37
CA ALA A 185 0.14 19.43 9.70
C ALA A 185 0.21 18.17 10.57
N PHE A 186 -0.05 16.99 10.00
CA PHE A 186 0.06 15.73 10.71
C PHE A 186 1.52 15.44 11.11
N TRP A 187 2.48 15.70 10.22
CA TRP A 187 3.91 15.57 10.51
C TRP A 187 4.31 16.43 11.72
N MET A 188 3.91 17.70 11.71
CA MET A 188 4.17 18.60 12.84
C MET A 188 3.48 18.13 14.13
N ALA A 189 2.26 17.58 14.04
CA ALA A 189 1.50 17.12 15.20
C ALA A 189 2.13 15.91 15.93
N ILE A 190 2.83 15.03 15.21
CA ILE A 190 3.57 13.90 15.81
C ILE A 190 4.99 14.30 16.27
N GLY A 191 5.36 15.58 16.15
CA GLY A 191 6.64 16.12 16.59
C GLY A 191 7.73 16.17 15.52
N GLY A 192 7.36 16.11 14.23
CA GLY A 192 8.29 16.32 13.12
C GLY A 192 8.60 17.79 12.87
N ASP A 193 9.81 18.09 12.42
CA ASP A 193 10.27 19.46 12.19
C ASP A 193 9.86 19.98 10.81
N ARG A 194 9.55 21.28 10.72
CA ARG A 194 9.10 21.90 9.45
C ARG A 194 10.21 21.91 8.39
N ASP A 195 11.46 22.04 8.83
CA ASP A 195 12.63 22.10 7.95
C ASP A 195 12.85 20.78 7.19
N GLU A 196 12.35 19.65 7.71
CA GLU A 196 12.45 18.33 7.07
C GLU A 196 11.58 18.21 5.82
N ILE A 197 10.53 19.04 5.69
CA ILE A 197 9.51 18.93 4.66
C ILE A 197 9.39 20.17 3.76
N GLU A 198 10.06 21.27 4.09
CA GLU A 198 9.99 22.55 3.36
C GLU A 198 10.71 22.50 2.00
N GLY A 199 11.68 21.60 1.82
CA GLY A 199 12.41 21.38 0.56
C GLY A 199 11.78 20.36 -0.40
N LEU A 200 10.67 19.72 -0.03
CA LEU A 200 10.01 18.66 -0.82
C LEU A 200 8.98 19.24 -1.80
N SER A 201 9.32 20.35 -2.46
CA SER A 201 8.49 20.91 -3.54
C SER A 201 8.45 19.92 -4.70
N SER A 202 7.25 19.55 -5.13
CA SER A 202 7.03 18.69 -6.30
C SER A 202 7.27 19.50 -7.58
N ASP A 203 8.53 19.68 -7.94
CA ASP A 203 8.94 19.92 -9.33
C ASP A 203 8.91 18.56 -10.05
N GLU A 204 7.72 18.16 -10.51
CA GLU A 204 7.60 17.12 -11.53
C GLU A 204 6.83 17.69 -12.73
N GLU A 205 7.61 18.21 -13.68
CA GLU A 205 7.25 18.46 -15.06
C GLU A 205 7.57 17.18 -15.86
N HIS A 206 6.59 16.29 -16.07
CA HIS A 206 6.55 15.39 -17.23
C HIS A 206 5.14 14.90 -17.56
#